data_AF-A0AA40K3A7-F1
#
_entry.id   AF-A0AA40K3A7-F1
#
_cell.length_a   1.000
_cell.length_b   1.000
_cell.length_c   1.000
_cell.angle_alpha   90.00
_cell.angle_beta   90.00
_cell.angle_gamma   90.00
#
_symmetry.space_group_name_H-M   'P 1'
#
loop_
_entity.id
_entity.type
_entity.pdbx_description
1 polymer ?
#
loop_
_entity_poly.entity_id
_entity_poly.type
_entity_poly.pdbx_seq_one_letter_code
_entity_poly.pdbx_strand_id
1 'polypeptide(L)'
;MIDRLYVHPDWRGEGLGTRVVNTLLEESFQTIVKKNGLPITLYAFVHPGALPEEISRVTTNTNLHRRQVLSYVVSASECFWRAQGFRRVGRSTWFAYTTDPEHPSKRLGASEDAALSDSIETKPLSEGYLRPPVIPVHMTALVRDMSKHHKTDGHCTSLLKAVMPKDRTHDDWLVRDEFGNTLLHLAAVSSKPEAIKFLLTCKPDLAEIRNMRGETPLEALKRYMESTRCREKREKSVLRAPYKSFEGFGQETIDSLCRLNRIPCVNLSGLTEEAVADIEEHSKLVQQVQGGQ
;
A
#
# COMPACT_ATOMS: atom_id res chain seq x y z
N MET A 1 -5.72 -33.20 5.72
CA MET A 1 -4.85 -32.17 5.10
C MET A 1 -5.76 -31.28 4.29
N ILE A 2 -5.91 -30.01 4.66
CA ILE A 2 -6.69 -29.08 3.84
C ILE A 2 -5.83 -28.78 2.62
N ASP A 3 -6.27 -29.20 1.44
CA ASP A 3 -5.57 -29.02 0.18
C ASP A 3 -6.02 -27.74 -0.54
N ARG A 4 -7.27 -27.31 -0.32
CA ARG A 4 -7.85 -26.11 -0.95
C ARG A 4 -8.76 -25.35 0.02
N LEU A 5 -8.48 -24.06 0.18
CA LEU A 5 -9.34 -23.12 0.92
C LEU A 5 -9.96 -22.13 -0.07
N TYR A 6 -11.28 -22.15 -0.22
CA TYR A 6 -11.99 -21.19 -1.06
C TYR A 6 -12.65 -20.11 -0.20
N VAL A 7 -12.29 -18.86 -0.46
CA VAL A 7 -12.98 -17.70 0.13
C VAL A 7 -14.00 -17.16 -0.88
N HIS A 8 -15.26 -17.17 -0.47
CA HIS A 8 -16.37 -16.58 -1.22
C HIS A 8 -16.08 -15.10 -1.52
N PRO A 9 -16.39 -14.58 -2.72
CA PRO A 9 -16.06 -13.21 -3.12
C PRO A 9 -16.42 -12.14 -2.09
N ASP A 10 -17.61 -12.22 -1.50
CA ASP A 10 -18.13 -11.25 -0.52
C ASP A 10 -17.32 -11.18 0.77
N TRP A 11 -16.50 -12.20 1.04
CA TRP A 11 -15.66 -12.30 2.23
C TRP A 11 -14.18 -12.08 1.93
N ARG A 12 -13.83 -11.75 0.69
CA ARG A 12 -12.44 -11.44 0.30
C ARG A 12 -12.09 -10.03 0.76
N GLY A 13 -10.86 -9.86 1.23
CA GLY A 13 -10.40 -8.57 1.73
C GLY A 13 -10.78 -8.29 3.20
N GLU A 14 -11.62 -9.13 3.80
CA GLU A 14 -12.01 -9.08 5.22
C GLU A 14 -10.96 -9.67 6.19
N GLY A 15 -9.71 -9.80 5.73
CA GLY A 15 -8.62 -10.35 6.54
C GLY A 15 -8.74 -11.85 6.87
N LEU A 16 -9.66 -12.60 6.25
CA LEU A 16 -9.82 -14.03 6.50
C LEU A 16 -8.53 -14.82 6.25
N GLY A 17 -7.80 -14.53 5.17
CA GLY A 17 -6.51 -15.16 4.89
C GLY A 17 -5.49 -14.92 6.01
N THR A 18 -5.44 -13.70 6.54
CA THR A 18 -4.60 -13.36 7.71
C THR A 18 -5.00 -14.14 8.94
N ARG A 19 -6.30 -14.24 9.24
CA ARG A 19 -6.79 -15.03 10.37
C ARG A 19 -6.40 -16.50 10.25
N VAL A 20 -6.59 -17.09 9.07
CA VAL A 20 -6.20 -18.49 8.80
C VAL A 20 -4.72 -18.70 9.03
N VAL A 21 -3.85 -17.85 8.47
CA VAL A 21 -2.39 -17.97 8.66
C VAL A 21 -2.02 -17.82 10.13
N ASN A 22 -2.54 -16.82 10.83
CA ASN A 22 -2.24 -16.58 12.24
C ASN A 22 -2.69 -17.74 13.12
N THR A 23 -3.90 -18.27 12.92
CA THR A 23 -4.40 -19.44 13.66
C THR A 23 -3.55 -20.67 13.38
N LEU A 24 -3.16 -20.91 12.12
CA LEU A 24 -2.30 -22.05 11.78
C LEU A 24 -0.92 -21.94 12.42
N LEU A 25 -0.31 -20.76 12.42
CA LEU A 25 0.98 -20.53 13.08
C LEU A 25 0.88 -20.74 14.58
N GLU A 26 -0.13 -20.15 15.22
CA GLU A 26 -0.34 -20.25 16.67
C GLU A 26 -0.54 -21.71 17.11
N GLU A 27 -1.48 -22.43 16.49
CA GLU A 27 -1.78 -23.82 16.82
C GLU A 27 -0.57 -24.75 16.57
N SER A 28 0.14 -24.54 15.46
CA SER A 28 1.32 -25.33 15.12
C SER A 28 2.45 -25.10 16.12
N PHE A 29 2.72 -23.84 16.46
CA PHE A 29 3.78 -23.48 17.39
C PHE A 29 3.46 -23.92 18.82
N GLN A 30 2.24 -23.72 19.29
CA GLN A 30 1.82 -24.23 20.61
C GLN A 30 1.99 -25.75 20.71
N THR A 31 1.63 -26.49 19.66
CA THR A 31 1.79 -27.95 19.62
C THR A 31 3.26 -28.37 19.71
N ILE A 32 4.15 -27.67 18.98
CA ILE A 32 5.59 -27.95 18.98
C ILE A 32 6.21 -27.60 20.33
N VAL A 33 5.83 -26.48 20.95
CA VAL A 33 6.33 -26.08 22.27
C VAL A 33 5.88 -27.08 23.34
N LYS A 34 4.60 -27.49 23.34
CA LYS A 34 4.07 -28.51 24.27
C LYS A 34 4.85 -29.83 24.17
N LYS A 35 5.25 -30.23 22.96
CA LYS A 35 5.99 -31.48 22.74
C LYS A 35 7.44 -31.43 23.22
N ASN A 36 8.08 -30.26 23.16
CA ASN A 36 9.52 -30.13 23.44
C ASN A 36 9.85 -29.55 24.83
N GLY A 37 8.85 -29.05 25.58
CA GLY A 37 8.99 -28.69 27.00
C GLY A 37 9.81 -27.43 27.31
N LEU A 38 10.39 -26.76 26.30
CA LEU A 38 11.15 -25.52 26.44
C LEU A 38 10.69 -24.49 25.38
N PRO A 39 10.82 -23.18 25.64
CA PRO A 39 10.60 -22.15 24.63
C PRO A 39 11.69 -22.26 23.56
N ILE A 40 11.31 -22.72 22.36
CA ILE A 40 12.19 -22.87 21.21
C ILE A 40 11.82 -21.80 20.18
N THR A 41 12.81 -21.17 19.57
CA THR A 41 12.60 -20.31 18.41
C THR A 41 12.20 -21.15 17.21
N LEU A 42 11.02 -20.87 16.66
CA LEU A 42 10.48 -21.61 15.53
C LEU A 42 10.54 -20.75 14.27
N TYR A 43 10.83 -21.41 13.15
CA TYR A 43 10.84 -20.82 11.83
C TYR A 43 9.81 -21.51 10.96
N ALA A 44 8.90 -20.74 10.37
CA ALA A 44 7.98 -21.21 9.35
C ALA A 44 8.46 -20.74 7.98
N PHE A 45 8.53 -21.66 7.02
CA PHE A 45 8.93 -21.36 5.65
C PHE A 45 7.74 -21.47 4.71
N VAL A 46 7.66 -20.56 3.74
CA VAL A 46 6.64 -20.58 2.70
C VAL A 46 7.27 -20.26 1.35
N HIS A 47 6.78 -20.92 0.31
CA HIS A 47 7.11 -20.61 -1.06
C HIS A 47 5.88 -19.96 -1.71
N PRO A 48 5.85 -18.62 -1.85
CA PRO A 48 4.77 -17.94 -2.56
C PRO A 48 4.60 -18.51 -3.96
N GLY A 49 3.35 -18.72 -4.35
CA GLY A 49 3.00 -19.38 -5.60
C GLY A 49 1.65 -18.93 -6.09
N ALA A 50 1.33 -19.38 -7.30
CA ALA A 50 0.05 -19.16 -7.95
C ALA A 50 -0.55 -20.52 -8.29
N LEU A 51 -1.78 -20.77 -7.86
CA LEU A 51 -2.51 -21.95 -8.31
C LEU A 51 -2.95 -21.78 -9.77
N PRO A 52 -2.97 -22.85 -10.58
CA PRO A 52 -3.48 -22.78 -11.96
C PRO A 52 -4.88 -22.15 -12.05
N GLU A 53 -5.73 -22.42 -11.07
CA GLU A 53 -7.07 -21.86 -10.97
C GLU A 53 -7.05 -20.35 -10.70
N GLU A 54 -6.10 -19.83 -9.92
CA GLU A 54 -5.93 -18.39 -9.68
C GLU A 54 -5.49 -17.68 -10.96
N ILE A 55 -4.56 -18.27 -11.70
CA ILE A 55 -4.12 -17.78 -13.01
C ILE A 55 -5.33 -17.68 -13.95
N SER A 56 -6.18 -18.71 -14.01
CA SER A 56 -7.38 -18.73 -14.86
C SER A 56 -8.48 -17.74 -14.44
N ARG A 57 -8.54 -17.38 -13.15
CA ARG A 57 -9.51 -16.42 -12.62
C ARG A 57 -9.15 -14.99 -12.98
N VAL A 58 -7.86 -14.70 -13.01
CA VAL A 58 -7.33 -13.36 -13.23
C VAL A 58 -7.26 -13.01 -14.71
N THR A 59 -7.19 -13.99 -15.63
CA THR A 59 -7.14 -13.71 -17.08
C THR A 59 -8.48 -13.87 -17.78
N THR A 60 -8.71 -13.03 -18.78
CA THR A 60 -9.82 -13.16 -19.74
C THR A 60 -9.37 -13.77 -21.08
N ASN A 61 -8.06 -13.90 -21.31
CA ASN A 61 -7.48 -14.28 -22.60
C ASN A 61 -6.45 -15.40 -22.44
N THR A 62 -6.50 -16.41 -23.31
CA THR A 62 -5.56 -17.54 -23.39
C THR A 62 -4.23 -17.16 -24.05
N ASN A 63 -4.16 -16.05 -24.80
CA ASN A 63 -2.98 -15.61 -25.56
C ASN A 63 -2.04 -14.66 -24.80
N LEU A 64 -2.35 -14.29 -23.56
CA LEU A 64 -1.46 -13.44 -22.76
C LEU A 64 -0.18 -14.20 -22.41
N HIS A 65 0.98 -13.53 -22.39
CA HIS A 65 2.23 -14.14 -21.98
C HIS A 65 2.08 -14.69 -20.56
N ARG A 66 1.99 -16.02 -20.42
CA ARG A 66 1.87 -16.76 -19.16
C ARG A 66 2.83 -16.24 -18.08
N ARG A 67 4.02 -15.78 -18.47
CA ARG A 67 5.02 -15.16 -17.60
C ARG A 67 4.54 -13.87 -16.91
N GLN A 68 3.81 -13.00 -17.59
CA GLN A 68 3.33 -11.74 -17.02
C GLN A 68 2.19 -11.96 -16.03
N VAL A 69 1.26 -12.86 -16.35
CA VAL A 69 0.18 -13.28 -15.43
C VAL A 69 0.78 -13.94 -14.20
N LEU A 70 1.70 -14.87 -14.40
CA LEU A 70 2.39 -15.55 -13.32
C LEU A 70 3.12 -14.54 -12.43
N SER A 71 3.82 -13.56 -13.03
CA SER A 71 4.49 -12.48 -12.30
C SER A 71 3.52 -11.67 -11.44
N TYR A 72 2.36 -11.30 -11.98
CA TYR A 72 1.32 -10.57 -11.24
C TYR A 72 0.77 -11.39 -10.07
N VAL A 73 0.35 -12.64 -10.31
CA VAL A 73 -0.25 -13.48 -9.26
C VAL A 73 0.78 -13.86 -8.19
N VAL A 74 2.01 -14.17 -8.60
CA VAL A 74 3.12 -14.42 -7.65
C VAL A 74 3.44 -13.16 -6.86
N SER A 75 3.49 -11.98 -7.51
CA SER A 75 3.70 -10.71 -6.79
C SER A 75 2.61 -10.46 -5.75
N ALA A 76 1.34 -10.70 -6.07
CA ALA A 76 0.24 -10.58 -5.12
C ALA A 76 0.38 -11.58 -3.96
N SER A 77 0.78 -12.82 -4.26
CA SER A 77 1.08 -13.85 -3.25
C SER A 77 2.22 -13.41 -2.32
N GLU A 78 3.33 -12.91 -2.87
CA GLU A 78 4.45 -12.39 -2.06
C GLU A 78 4.02 -11.23 -1.16
N CYS A 79 3.23 -10.29 -1.69
CA CYS A 79 2.71 -9.16 -0.92
C CYS A 79 1.81 -9.62 0.23
N PHE A 80 0.98 -10.65 0.02
CA PHE A 80 0.21 -11.27 1.08
C PHE A 80 1.10 -11.82 2.20
N TRP A 81 2.15 -12.59 1.86
CA TRP A 81 3.06 -13.16 2.87
C TRP A 81 3.87 -12.08 3.61
N ARG A 82 4.29 -11.03 2.91
CA ARG A 82 4.93 -9.87 3.55
C ARG A 82 4.00 -9.19 4.57
N ALA A 83 2.72 -9.06 4.23
CA ALA A 83 1.72 -8.52 5.15
C ALA A 83 1.51 -9.39 6.40
N GLN A 84 1.79 -10.70 6.32
CA GLN A 84 1.75 -11.60 7.49
C GLN A 84 3.05 -11.59 8.31
N GLY A 85 4.00 -10.71 7.98
CA GLY A 85 5.29 -10.62 8.68
C GLY A 85 6.36 -11.60 8.19
N PHE A 86 6.13 -12.32 7.09
CA PHE A 86 7.18 -13.13 6.48
C PHE A 86 8.14 -12.23 5.70
N ARG A 87 9.43 -12.59 5.70
CA ARG A 87 10.48 -11.89 4.94
C ARG A 87 11.26 -12.87 4.09
N ARG A 88 11.85 -12.38 2.99
CA ARG A 88 12.57 -13.23 2.04
C ARG A 88 13.84 -13.81 2.67
N VAL A 89 14.13 -15.06 2.35
CA VAL A 89 15.35 -15.76 2.79
C VAL A 89 16.43 -15.57 1.73
N GLY A 90 17.34 -14.61 1.96
CA GLY A 90 18.46 -14.34 1.06
C GLY A 90 18.01 -14.01 -0.37
N ARG A 91 18.63 -14.66 -1.36
CA ARG A 91 18.28 -14.53 -2.79
C ARG A 91 17.35 -15.64 -3.29
N SER A 92 16.57 -16.26 -2.39
CA SER A 92 15.66 -17.34 -2.76
C SER A 92 14.22 -16.85 -3.02
N THR A 93 13.41 -17.72 -3.60
CA THR A 93 11.95 -17.54 -3.72
C THR A 93 11.22 -17.86 -2.42
N TRP A 94 11.93 -18.28 -1.37
CA TRP A 94 11.35 -18.65 -0.08
C TRP A 94 11.25 -17.46 0.87
N PHE A 95 10.19 -17.50 1.66
CA PHE A 95 9.90 -16.55 2.72
C PHE A 95 9.92 -17.29 4.06
N ALA A 96 10.37 -16.61 5.10
CA ALA A 96 10.41 -17.14 6.45
C ALA A 96 9.72 -16.21 7.44
N TYR A 97 9.08 -16.81 8.44
CA TYR A 97 8.56 -16.18 9.64
C TYR A 97 9.25 -16.79 10.85
N THR A 98 9.53 -15.98 11.87
CA THR A 98 10.13 -16.43 13.13
C THR A 98 9.28 -16.03 14.33
N THR A 99 9.26 -16.86 15.37
CA THR A 99 8.66 -16.51 16.67
C THR A 99 9.54 -15.63 17.54
N ASP A 100 10.82 -15.45 17.18
CA ASP A 100 11.74 -14.57 17.89
C ASP A 100 11.32 -13.09 17.72
N PRO A 101 10.96 -12.39 18.81
CA PRO A 101 10.56 -10.98 18.76
C PRO A 101 11.74 -10.04 18.45
N GLU A 102 12.97 -10.42 18.79
CA GLU A 102 14.17 -9.58 18.64
C GLU A 102 14.84 -9.72 17.26
N HIS A 103 14.40 -10.72 16.48
CA HIS A 103 14.98 -11.04 15.19
C HIS A 103 14.92 -9.83 14.23
N PRO A 104 16.02 -9.51 13.50
CA PRO A 104 16.09 -8.34 12.62
C PRO A 104 14.96 -8.25 11.58
N SER A 105 14.42 -9.39 11.14
CA SER A 105 13.29 -9.41 10.20
C SER A 105 12.01 -8.76 10.72
N LYS A 106 11.84 -8.65 12.05
CA LYS A 106 10.67 -7.99 12.68
C LYS A 106 10.72 -6.47 12.53
N ARG A 107 11.91 -5.90 12.33
CA ARG A 107 12.11 -4.46 12.13
C ARG A 107 12.05 -4.05 10.65
N LEU A 108 12.04 -5.00 9.72
CA LEU A 108 11.96 -4.73 8.29
C LEU A 108 10.51 -4.53 7.86
N GLY A 109 10.21 -3.40 7.25
CA GLY A 109 8.94 -3.14 6.57
C GLY A 109 8.75 -4.04 5.33
N ALA A 110 7.50 -4.23 4.91
CA ALA A 110 7.18 -5.03 3.72
C ALA A 110 7.82 -4.46 2.44
N SER A 111 7.94 -3.14 2.34
CA SER A 111 8.57 -2.43 1.22
C SER A 111 10.10 -2.50 1.23
N GLU A 112 10.70 -2.76 2.38
CA GLU A 112 12.15 -2.84 2.57
C GLU A 112 12.69 -4.25 2.30
N ASP A 113 11.79 -5.25 2.25
CA ASP A 113 12.12 -6.62 1.90
C ASP A 113 12.55 -6.72 0.43
N ALA A 114 13.73 -7.32 0.19
CA ALA A 114 14.32 -7.39 -1.13
C ALA A 114 13.37 -8.07 -2.15
N ALA A 115 13.11 -7.40 -3.27
CA ALA A 115 12.50 -8.03 -4.43
C ALA A 115 13.58 -8.77 -5.23
N LEU A 116 13.28 -9.99 -5.71
CA LEU A 116 14.15 -10.64 -6.70
C LEU A 116 14.09 -9.83 -7.99
N SER A 117 15.12 -9.01 -8.24
CA SER A 117 15.15 -8.04 -9.35
C SER A 117 15.16 -8.69 -10.75
N ASP A 118 15.28 -10.01 -10.84
CA ASP A 118 15.22 -10.75 -12.11
C ASP A 118 13.80 -11.08 -12.56
N SER A 119 12.79 -10.76 -11.75
CA SER A 119 11.38 -10.98 -12.10
C SER A 119 10.79 -9.80 -12.89
N ILE A 120 11.39 -9.55 -14.07
CA ILE A 120 10.78 -8.92 -15.24
C ILE A 120 10.46 -7.43 -15.06
N GLU A 121 10.73 -6.63 -16.10
CA GLU A 121 10.18 -5.28 -16.22
C GLU A 121 8.67 -5.32 -15.96
N THR A 122 8.25 -4.89 -14.77
CA THR A 122 6.86 -4.80 -14.34
C THR A 122 6.18 -3.66 -15.10
N LYS A 123 6.05 -3.80 -16.41
CA LYS A 123 4.94 -3.14 -17.10
C LYS A 123 3.67 -3.77 -16.51
N PRO A 124 2.82 -3.00 -15.82
CA PRO A 124 1.53 -3.52 -15.39
C PRO A 124 0.83 -4.12 -16.61
N LEU A 125 0.18 -5.28 -16.41
CA LEU A 125 -0.65 -5.89 -17.43
C LEU A 125 -1.63 -4.82 -17.95
N SER A 126 -1.71 -4.64 -19.26
CA SER A 126 -2.63 -3.65 -19.84
C SER A 126 -4.09 -4.06 -19.57
N GLU A 127 -4.92 -3.06 -19.31
CA GLU A 127 -6.34 -3.08 -18.90
C GLU A 127 -7.26 -4.09 -19.62
N GLY A 128 -6.92 -4.55 -20.83
CA GLY A 128 -7.75 -5.49 -21.61
C GLY A 128 -7.65 -6.98 -21.24
N TYR A 129 -6.74 -7.39 -20.34
CA TYR A 129 -6.45 -8.82 -20.10
C TYR A 129 -6.80 -9.35 -18.71
N LEU A 130 -7.01 -8.46 -17.73
CA LEU A 130 -7.40 -8.84 -16.38
C LEU A 130 -8.92 -9.01 -16.29
N ARG A 131 -9.39 -9.99 -15.52
CA ARG A 131 -10.81 -10.05 -15.13
C ARG A 131 -11.02 -8.91 -14.12
N PRO A 132 -11.76 -7.84 -14.47
CA PRO A 132 -11.85 -6.67 -13.60
C PRO A 132 -12.49 -7.07 -12.26
N PRO A 133 -12.04 -6.51 -11.12
CA PRO A 133 -12.79 -6.62 -9.89
C PRO A 133 -14.19 -6.08 -10.13
N VAL A 134 -15.19 -6.72 -9.51
CA VAL A 134 -16.59 -6.29 -9.63
C VAL A 134 -16.77 -5.03 -8.82
N ILE A 135 -16.42 -3.90 -9.42
CA ILE A 135 -16.77 -2.58 -8.89
C ILE A 135 -18.28 -2.42 -9.11
N PRO A 136 -19.06 -2.14 -8.06
CA PRO A 136 -20.49 -1.87 -8.23
C PRO A 136 -20.72 -0.80 -9.29
N VAL A 137 -21.73 -0.98 -10.15
CA VAL A 137 -21.93 -0.12 -11.34
C VAL A 137 -22.01 1.36 -10.95
N HIS A 138 -22.67 1.69 -9.84
CA HIS A 138 -22.79 3.05 -9.33
C HIS A 138 -21.45 3.66 -8.85
N MET A 139 -20.47 2.83 -8.50
CA MET A 139 -19.14 3.23 -8.03
C MET A 139 -18.12 3.35 -9.16
N THR A 140 -18.38 2.80 -10.35
CA THR A 140 -17.42 2.77 -11.47
C THR A 140 -16.93 4.16 -11.88
N ALA A 141 -17.84 5.14 -11.97
CA ALA A 141 -17.50 6.51 -12.32
C ALA A 141 -16.63 7.17 -11.25
N LEU A 142 -16.93 6.93 -9.97
CA LEU A 142 -16.16 7.45 -8.84
C LEU A 142 -14.73 6.90 -8.86
N VAL A 143 -14.57 5.58 -8.91
CA VAL A 143 -13.25 4.93 -8.94
C VAL A 143 -12.42 5.45 -10.12
N ARG A 144 -13.01 5.51 -11.32
CA ARG A 144 -12.33 5.99 -12.53
C ARG A 144 -11.88 7.45 -12.44
N ASP A 145 -12.72 8.34 -11.92
CA ASP A 145 -12.39 9.76 -11.80
C ASP A 145 -11.39 10.02 -10.66
N MET A 146 -11.46 9.22 -9.60
CA MET A 146 -10.47 9.22 -8.51
C MET A 146 -9.08 8.80 -8.98
N SER A 147 -8.96 7.86 -9.91
CA SER A 147 -7.65 7.40 -10.44
C SER A 147 -6.99 8.38 -11.44
N LYS A 148 -7.71 9.41 -11.91
CA LYS A 148 -7.20 10.36 -12.91
C LYS A 148 -6.56 11.58 -12.26
N HIS A 149 -5.30 11.86 -12.61
CA HIS A 149 -4.55 13.04 -12.13
C HIS A 149 -5.09 14.38 -12.65
N HIS A 150 -5.67 14.44 -13.85
CA HIS A 150 -6.18 15.69 -14.43
C HIS A 150 -7.54 16.12 -13.86
N LYS A 151 -8.15 15.32 -12.99
CA LYS A 151 -9.42 15.66 -12.34
C LYS A 151 -9.13 16.42 -11.05
N THR A 152 -9.78 17.58 -10.90
CA THR A 152 -9.59 18.44 -9.72
C THR A 152 -10.08 17.73 -8.46
N ASP A 153 -9.44 18.04 -7.34
CA ASP A 153 -9.83 17.52 -6.03
C ASP A 153 -11.26 17.93 -5.66
N GLY A 154 -11.67 19.15 -6.00
CA GLY A 154 -13.04 19.63 -5.82
C GLY A 154 -14.11 18.80 -6.55
N HIS A 155 -13.84 18.38 -7.79
CA HIS A 155 -14.74 17.49 -8.55
C HIS A 155 -14.83 16.12 -7.88
N CYS A 156 -13.67 15.56 -7.52
CA CYS A 156 -13.56 14.24 -6.92
C CYS A 156 -14.24 14.17 -5.54
N THR A 157 -14.03 15.18 -4.69
CA THR A 157 -14.68 15.30 -3.38
C THR A 157 -16.19 15.46 -3.47
N SER A 158 -16.67 16.25 -4.43
CA SER A 158 -18.11 16.43 -4.66
C SER A 158 -18.77 15.13 -5.11
N LEU A 159 -18.15 14.42 -6.06
CA LEU A 159 -18.61 13.12 -6.52
C LEU A 159 -18.59 12.09 -5.38
N LEU A 160 -17.53 12.08 -4.58
CA LEU A 160 -17.37 11.17 -3.46
C LEU A 160 -18.45 11.43 -2.39
N LYS A 161 -18.76 12.70 -2.06
CA LYS A 161 -19.86 13.05 -1.15
C LYS A 161 -21.24 12.67 -1.69
N ALA A 162 -21.43 12.72 -3.01
CA ALA A 162 -22.71 12.41 -3.64
C ALA A 162 -22.99 10.90 -3.74
N VAL A 163 -21.95 10.11 -4.03
CA VAL A 163 -22.07 8.67 -4.26
C VAL A 163 -21.93 7.87 -2.97
N MET A 164 -21.10 8.31 -2.02
CA MET A 164 -20.84 7.54 -0.81
C MET A 164 -22.05 7.53 0.14
N PRO A 165 -22.47 6.35 0.64
CA PRO A 165 -23.55 6.25 1.60
C PRO A 165 -23.17 6.92 2.93
N LYS A 166 -24.16 7.48 3.62
CA LYS A 166 -23.98 8.05 4.97
C LYS A 166 -23.62 6.98 6.01
N ASP A 167 -24.06 5.75 5.77
CA ASP A 167 -23.70 4.59 6.58
C ASP A 167 -22.23 4.20 6.35
N ARG A 168 -21.44 4.24 7.42
CA ARG A 168 -19.99 3.95 7.43
C ARG A 168 -19.67 2.45 7.43
N THR A 169 -20.68 1.61 7.65
CA THR A 169 -20.57 0.14 7.63
C THR A 169 -20.86 -0.46 6.25
N HIS A 170 -21.34 0.36 5.30
CA HIS A 170 -21.68 -0.07 3.95
C HIS A 170 -20.44 -0.54 3.15
N ASP A 171 -20.60 -1.59 2.36
CA ASP A 171 -19.53 -2.23 1.59
C ASP A 171 -18.86 -1.31 0.56
N ASP A 172 -19.58 -0.28 0.11
CA ASP A 172 -19.06 0.75 -0.82
C ASP A 172 -17.78 1.44 -0.31
N TRP A 173 -17.60 1.52 1.03
CA TRP A 173 -16.36 2.06 1.61
C TRP A 173 -15.14 1.17 1.40
N LEU A 174 -15.34 -0.12 1.15
CA LEU A 174 -14.30 -1.13 0.96
C LEU A 174 -14.04 -1.46 -0.51
N VAL A 175 -14.68 -0.74 -1.45
CA VAL A 175 -14.48 -0.90 -2.89
C VAL A 175 -13.00 -0.73 -3.27
N ARG A 176 -12.55 -1.59 -4.18
CA ARG A 176 -11.17 -1.63 -4.66
C ARG A 176 -11.11 -1.63 -6.18
N ASP A 177 -10.08 -0.98 -6.72
CA ASP A 177 -9.74 -1.08 -8.14
C ASP A 177 -9.04 -2.41 -8.48
N GLU A 178 -8.65 -2.58 -9.74
CA GLU A 178 -7.96 -3.76 -10.28
C GLU A 178 -6.59 -4.06 -9.63
N PHE A 179 -6.00 -3.10 -8.92
CA PHE A 179 -4.76 -3.25 -8.18
C PHE A 179 -5.01 -3.42 -6.67
N GLY A 180 -6.27 -3.56 -6.26
CA GLY A 180 -6.67 -3.61 -4.86
C GLY A 180 -6.57 -2.27 -4.14
N ASN A 181 -6.41 -1.15 -4.87
CA ASN A 181 -6.39 0.18 -4.30
C ASN A 181 -7.80 0.55 -3.83
N THR A 182 -7.92 0.92 -2.57
CA THR A 182 -9.12 1.56 -2.04
C THR A 182 -9.25 2.99 -2.56
N LEU A 183 -10.41 3.62 -2.36
CA LEU A 183 -10.61 5.04 -2.65
C LEU A 183 -9.52 5.94 -2.03
N LEU A 184 -9.00 5.57 -0.86
CA LEU A 184 -7.94 6.33 -0.19
C LEU A 184 -6.58 6.19 -0.90
N HIS A 185 -6.25 5.01 -1.43
CA HIS A 185 -5.06 4.84 -2.26
C HIS A 185 -5.14 5.68 -3.54
N LEU A 186 -6.30 5.71 -4.18
CA LEU A 186 -6.53 6.49 -5.40
C LEU A 186 -6.41 7.99 -5.14
N ALA A 187 -6.98 8.46 -4.02
CA ALA A 187 -6.86 9.84 -3.56
C ALA A 187 -5.40 10.21 -3.26
N ALA A 188 -4.67 9.32 -2.59
CA ALA A 188 -3.27 9.49 -2.23
C ALA A 188 -2.38 9.64 -3.48
N VAL A 189 -2.42 8.65 -4.38
CA VAL A 189 -1.58 8.62 -5.59
C VAL A 189 -1.94 9.75 -6.56
N SER A 190 -3.22 10.15 -6.61
CA SER A 190 -3.67 11.24 -7.48
C SER A 190 -3.52 12.64 -6.87
N SER A 191 -2.91 12.76 -5.69
CA SER A 191 -2.67 14.02 -4.98
C SER A 191 -3.95 14.82 -4.70
N LYS A 192 -4.94 14.19 -4.05
CA LYS A 192 -6.27 14.76 -3.75
C LYS A 192 -6.48 14.96 -2.24
N PRO A 193 -5.90 16.02 -1.64
CA PRO A 193 -5.86 16.20 -0.18
C PRO A 193 -7.23 16.35 0.50
N GLU A 194 -8.20 17.02 -0.12
CA GLU A 194 -9.54 17.18 0.44
C GLU A 194 -10.33 15.87 0.37
N ALA A 195 -10.14 15.06 -0.69
CA ALA A 195 -10.69 13.71 -0.75
C ALA A 195 -10.09 12.82 0.35
N ILE A 196 -8.77 12.89 0.57
CA ILE A 196 -8.08 12.19 1.67
C ILE A 196 -8.67 12.61 3.02
N LYS A 197 -8.80 13.92 3.26
CA LYS A 197 -9.37 14.46 4.49
C LYS A 197 -10.77 13.91 4.74
N PHE A 198 -11.64 13.95 3.73
CA PHE A 198 -13.00 13.46 3.85
C PHE A 198 -13.05 11.95 4.14
N LEU A 199 -12.27 11.16 3.40
CA LEU A 199 -12.21 9.71 3.58
C LEU A 199 -11.71 9.32 4.97
N LEU A 200 -10.64 9.95 5.46
CA LEU A 200 -10.10 9.71 6.80
C LEU A 200 -11.06 10.15 7.92
N THR A 201 -11.82 11.23 7.69
CA THR A 201 -12.84 11.71 8.64
C THR A 201 -14.01 10.73 8.76
N CYS A 202 -14.40 10.10 7.65
CA CYS A 202 -15.52 9.17 7.63
C CYS A 202 -15.13 7.76 8.07
N LYS A 203 -13.99 7.25 7.58
CA LYS A 203 -13.53 5.88 7.82
C LYS A 203 -11.99 5.84 7.94
N PRO A 204 -11.43 6.11 9.12
CA PRO A 204 -9.97 6.14 9.33
C PRO A 204 -9.31 4.79 9.08
N ASP A 205 -10.05 3.69 9.21
CA ASP A 205 -9.57 2.31 8.98
C ASP A 205 -9.00 2.10 7.56
N LEU A 206 -9.43 2.92 6.59
CA LEU A 206 -8.92 2.87 5.22
C LEU A 206 -7.41 3.13 5.13
N ALA A 207 -6.82 3.81 6.13
CA ALA A 207 -5.39 4.10 6.19
C ALA A 207 -4.53 2.84 6.39
N GLU A 208 -5.09 1.80 7.00
CA GLU A 208 -4.38 0.55 7.30
C GLU A 208 -4.60 -0.53 6.23
N ILE A 209 -5.59 -0.35 5.34
CA ILE A 209 -5.87 -1.31 4.29
C ILE A 209 -4.71 -1.34 3.30
N ARG A 210 -4.26 -2.55 2.96
CA ARG A 210 -3.19 -2.77 1.98
C ARG A 210 -3.75 -3.14 0.61
N ASN A 211 -3.17 -2.56 -0.45
CA ASN A 211 -3.47 -2.94 -1.84
C ASN A 211 -2.83 -4.29 -2.22
N MET A 212 -2.97 -4.74 -3.48
CA MET A 212 -2.38 -6.01 -3.92
C MET A 212 -0.85 -6.02 -3.90
N ARG A 213 -0.22 -4.84 -3.88
CA ARG A 213 1.23 -4.69 -3.70
C ARG A 213 1.63 -4.70 -2.22
N GLY A 214 0.68 -4.92 -1.31
CA GLY A 214 0.89 -4.95 0.12
C GLY A 214 1.14 -3.56 0.70
N GLU A 215 0.88 -2.49 -0.04
CA GLU A 215 1.15 -1.12 0.37
C GLU A 215 -0.08 -0.51 1.06
N THR A 216 0.12 0.23 2.14
CA THR A 216 -0.90 1.18 2.65
C THR A 216 -1.04 2.38 1.70
N PRO A 217 -2.08 3.23 1.81
CA PRO A 217 -2.20 4.44 1.01
C PRO A 217 -0.99 5.38 1.13
N LEU A 218 -0.40 5.47 2.33
CA LEU A 218 0.80 6.26 2.58
C LEU A 218 2.04 5.65 1.89
N GLU A 219 2.23 4.34 2.00
CA GLU A 219 3.32 3.61 1.34
C GLU A 219 3.20 3.72 -0.19
N ALA A 220 1.99 3.60 -0.73
CA ALA A 220 1.71 3.75 -2.16
C ALA A 220 2.05 5.16 -2.67
N LEU A 221 1.71 6.21 -1.90
CA LEU A 221 2.11 7.59 -2.21
C LEU A 221 3.62 7.78 -2.19
N LYS A 222 4.31 7.31 -1.14
CA LYS A 222 5.78 7.40 -1.04
C LYS A 222 6.47 6.74 -2.24
N ARG A 223 6.02 5.55 -2.62
CA ARG A 223 6.55 4.88 -3.81
C ARG A 223 6.21 5.64 -5.09
N TYR A 224 5.00 6.19 -5.22
CA TYR A 224 4.66 7.03 -6.36
C TYR A 224 5.63 8.22 -6.48
N MET A 225 5.89 8.91 -5.36
CA MET A 225 6.86 10.00 -5.28
C MET A 225 8.27 9.54 -5.69
N GLU A 226 8.77 8.44 -5.13
CA GLU A 226 10.07 7.87 -5.50
C GLU A 226 10.15 7.49 -6.98
N SER A 227 9.09 6.90 -7.52
CA SER A 227 9.03 6.52 -8.93
C SER A 227 9.02 7.72 -9.86
N THR A 228 8.35 8.81 -9.46
CA THR A 228 8.32 10.08 -10.21
C THR A 228 9.68 10.76 -10.16
N ARG A 229 10.35 10.73 -8.99
CA ARG A 229 11.72 11.25 -8.82
C ARG A 229 12.74 10.51 -9.69
N CYS A 230 12.54 9.23 -9.95
CA CYS A 230 13.48 8.38 -10.69
C CYS A 230 13.11 8.12 -12.17
N ARG A 231 12.03 8.72 -12.70
CA ARG A 231 11.59 8.50 -14.08
C ARG A 231 12.14 9.57 -15.04
N GLU A 232 13.26 9.28 -15.68
CA GLU A 232 13.54 9.81 -17.02
C GLU A 232 13.20 8.76 -18.08
N LYS A 233 12.73 9.23 -19.25
CA LYS A 233 12.35 8.36 -20.38
C LYS A 233 13.57 7.56 -20.83
N ARG A 234 13.42 6.23 -20.88
CA ARG A 234 14.41 5.30 -21.43
C ARG A 234 14.69 5.60 -22.90
N GLU A 235 15.78 6.29 -23.18
CA GLU A 235 16.63 5.92 -24.30
C GLU A 235 17.85 5.19 -23.74
N LYS A 236 17.93 3.91 -24.13
CA LYS A 236 19.00 2.93 -23.96
C LYS A 236 20.23 3.42 -23.18
N SER A 237 20.55 2.65 -22.14
CA SER A 237 21.77 2.66 -21.32
C SER A 237 21.72 3.50 -20.05
N VAL A 238 22.27 2.88 -19.01
CA VAL A 238 22.23 3.27 -17.60
C VAL A 238 22.95 4.58 -17.39
N LEU A 239 22.23 5.60 -16.92
CA LEU A 239 22.78 6.66 -16.07
C LEU A 239 21.76 6.97 -14.97
N ARG A 240 22.21 6.93 -13.70
CA ARG A 240 21.53 7.60 -12.58
C ARG A 240 21.41 9.08 -12.98
N ALA A 241 20.18 9.57 -13.17
CA ALA A 241 19.97 10.97 -13.51
C ALA A 241 20.41 11.89 -12.35
N PRO A 242 21.06 13.01 -12.66
CA PRO A 242 21.50 14.00 -11.68
C PRO A 242 20.28 14.70 -11.07
N TYR A 243 20.34 14.96 -9.77
CA TYR A 243 19.46 15.79 -8.93
C TYR A 243 19.03 17.17 -9.49
N LYS A 244 19.36 17.53 -10.74
CA LYS A 244 19.30 18.89 -11.28
C LYS A 244 17.98 19.31 -11.94
N SER A 245 17.04 18.41 -12.23
CA SER A 245 15.78 18.74 -12.94
C SER A 245 14.50 18.45 -12.17
N PHE A 246 14.59 18.00 -10.91
CA PHE A 246 13.41 17.78 -10.09
C PHE A 246 13.03 19.08 -9.37
N GLU A 247 11.99 19.76 -9.87
CA GLU A 247 11.47 21.04 -9.32
C GLU A 247 10.71 20.87 -7.99
N GLY A 248 10.57 19.64 -7.50
CA GLY A 248 9.79 19.33 -6.31
C GLY A 248 8.44 18.71 -6.64
N PHE A 249 7.72 18.32 -5.58
CA PHE A 249 6.33 17.91 -5.70
C PHE A 249 5.41 19.12 -5.54
N GLY A 250 4.30 19.15 -6.27
CA GLY A 250 3.26 20.16 -6.10
C GLY A 250 2.71 20.18 -4.67
N GLN A 251 2.17 21.33 -4.25
CA GLN A 251 1.67 21.55 -2.89
C GLN A 251 0.60 20.51 -2.49
N GLU A 252 -0.23 20.07 -3.43
CA GLU A 252 -1.30 19.08 -3.22
C GLU A 252 -0.74 17.71 -2.86
N THR A 253 0.42 17.34 -3.43
CA THR A 253 1.09 16.06 -3.15
C THR A 253 1.73 16.09 -1.77
N ILE A 254 2.33 17.24 -1.40
CA ILE A 254 2.91 17.46 -0.08
C ILE A 254 1.79 17.46 0.98
N ASP A 255 0.67 18.15 0.72
CA ASP A 255 -0.48 18.17 1.61
C ASP A 255 -1.09 16.76 1.78
N SER A 256 -1.21 16.01 0.69
CA SER A 256 -1.63 14.60 0.73
C SER A 256 -0.71 13.74 1.61
N LEU A 257 0.61 13.93 1.50
CA LEU A 257 1.59 13.25 2.33
C LEU A 257 1.46 13.64 3.81
N CYS A 258 1.37 14.94 4.11
CA CYS A 258 1.19 15.45 5.46
C CYS A 258 -0.07 14.89 6.13
N ARG A 259 -1.21 14.90 5.42
CA ARG A 259 -2.49 14.39 5.93
C ARG A 259 -2.45 12.90 6.23
N LEU A 260 -1.87 12.09 5.33
CA LEU A 260 -1.72 10.65 5.55
C LEU A 260 -0.72 10.33 6.66
N ASN A 261 0.31 11.17 6.82
CA ASN A 261 1.33 11.01 7.87
C ASN A 261 0.91 11.65 9.21
N ARG A 262 -0.29 12.26 9.28
CA ARG A 262 -0.81 13.01 10.44
C ARG A 262 0.13 14.14 10.91
N ILE A 263 0.88 14.72 9.99
CA ILE A 263 1.77 15.86 10.25
C ILE A 263 1.03 17.14 9.82
N PRO A 264 1.04 18.22 10.63
CA PRO A 264 0.49 19.50 10.19
C PRO A 264 1.27 20.01 8.97
N CYS A 265 0.59 20.26 7.86
CA CYS A 265 1.19 20.91 6.69
C CYS A 265 1.31 22.42 6.96
N VAL A 266 2.54 22.93 7.04
CA VAL A 266 2.77 24.39 7.06
C VAL A 266 3.04 24.83 5.63
N ASN A 267 2.16 25.66 5.08
CA ASN A 267 2.39 26.25 3.77
C ASN A 267 3.36 27.43 3.92
N LEU A 268 4.63 27.21 3.54
CA LEU A 268 5.67 28.22 3.62
C LEU A 268 5.54 29.31 2.55
N SER A 269 4.70 29.15 1.52
CA SER A 269 4.54 30.15 0.46
C SER A 269 3.73 31.39 0.87
N GLY A 270 3.18 31.39 2.09
CA GLY A 270 2.42 32.51 2.66
C GLY A 270 3.04 33.12 3.92
N LEU A 271 4.27 32.75 4.28
CA LEU A 271 5.01 33.43 5.35
C LEU A 271 5.44 34.81 4.83
N THR A 272 4.71 35.86 5.23
CA THR A 272 5.25 37.22 5.18
C THR A 272 6.45 37.29 6.13
N GLU A 273 7.42 38.17 5.86
CA GLU A 273 8.60 38.36 6.71
C GLU A 273 8.23 38.62 8.19
N GLU A 274 7.05 39.19 8.44
CA GLU A 274 6.46 39.40 9.77
C GLU A 274 6.18 38.07 10.51
N ALA A 275 5.65 37.05 9.83
CA ALA A 275 5.34 35.76 10.47
C ALA A 275 6.60 34.95 10.83
N VAL A 276 7.72 35.21 10.15
CA VAL A 276 9.04 34.62 10.48
C VAL A 276 9.64 35.32 11.69
N ALA A 277 9.48 36.64 11.81
CA ALA A 277 9.92 37.43 12.96
C ALA A 277 9.19 37.02 14.25
N ASP A 278 7.87 36.78 14.18
CA ASP A 278 7.06 36.32 15.32
C ASP A 278 7.49 34.92 15.82
N ILE A 279 7.88 34.03 14.90
CA ILE A 279 8.40 32.69 15.25
C ILE A 279 9.78 32.79 15.89
N GLU A 280 10.65 33.68 15.41
CA GLU A 280 11.96 33.92 16.03
C GLU A 280 11.85 34.56 17.42
N GLU A 281 10.90 35.47 17.63
CA GLU A 281 10.65 36.08 18.93
C GLU A 281 10.10 35.06 19.93
N HIS A 282 9.16 34.21 19.51
CA HIS A 282 8.67 33.11 20.35
C HIS A 282 9.74 32.05 20.65
N SER A 283 10.64 31.76 19.71
CA SER A 283 11.78 30.85 19.93
C SER A 283 12.76 31.40 20.98
N LYS A 284 13.06 32.71 20.93
CA LYS A 284 13.90 33.40 21.93
C LYS A 284 13.24 33.41 23.31
N LEU A 285 11.93 33.63 23.39
CA LEU A 285 11.17 33.57 24.64
C LEU A 285 11.18 32.15 25.25
N VAL A 286 11.02 31.10 24.44
CA VAL A 286 11.08 29.71 24.91
C VAL A 286 12.48 29.35 25.41
N GLN A 287 13.55 29.82 24.75
CA GLN A 287 14.93 29.62 25.21
C GLN A 287 15.23 30.39 26.51
N GLN A 288 14.67 31.58 26.70
CA GLN A 288 14.79 32.32 27.96
C GLN A 288 14.07 31.64 29.13
N VAL A 289 12.92 31.02 28.89
CA VAL A 289 12.19 30.26 29.91
C VAL A 289 12.89 28.94 30.26
N GLN A 290 13.57 28.31 29.29
CA GLN A 290 14.32 27.06 29.51
C GLN A 290 15.73 27.26 30.09
N GLY A 291 16.33 28.45 29.93
CA GLY A 291 17.64 28.80 30.52
C GLY A 291 17.58 29.39 31.94
N GLY A 292 16.37 29.52 32.52
CA GLY A 292 16.12 30.12 33.83
C GLY A 292 15.80 29.15 34.96
N GLN A 293 16.10 27.85 34.81
CA GLN A 293 16.02 26.84 35.88
C GLN A 293 17.40 26.37 36.30
#